data_AF-A0A3Q7F0D1-F1
#
_entry.id   AF-A0A3Q7F0D1-F1
#
_cell.length_a   1.000
_cell.length_b   1.000
_cell.length_c   1.000
_cell.angle_alpha   90.00
_cell.angle_beta   90.00
_cell.angle_gamma   90.00
#
_symmetry.space_group_name_H-M   'P 1'
#
loop_
_entity.id
_entity.type
_entity.pdbx_description
1 polymer ?
#
loop_
_entity_poly.entity_id
_entity_poly.type
_entity_poly.pdbx_seq_one_letter_code
_entity_poly.pdbx_strand_id
1 'polypeptide(L)' 'MTNIFDQTIFIGNIPLMNSLETSIVNGIYRIVINQILQTPDIYYRSELEHNGISIYTGTIISDWGGRSELEINRKARI' A
#
# COMPACT_ATOMS: atom_id res chain seq x y z
N MET A 1 -1.89 32.10 -32.48
CA MET A 1 -1.40 32.39 -31.12
C MET A 1 -2.53 32.08 -30.16
N THR A 2 -2.52 30.90 -29.53
CA THR A 2 -3.56 30.47 -28.60
C THR A 2 -3.35 31.17 -27.27
N ASN A 3 -4.37 31.88 -26.80
CA ASN A 3 -4.36 32.61 -25.54
C ASN A 3 -4.61 31.60 -24.42
N ILE A 4 -3.57 31.29 -23.64
CA ILE A 4 -3.67 30.40 -22.46
C ILE A 4 -3.95 31.32 -21.27
N PHE A 5 -5.11 31.16 -20.65
CA PHE A 5 -5.48 31.88 -19.44
C PHE A 5 -5.19 31.00 -18.22
N ASP A 6 -4.29 31.46 -17.35
CA ASP A 6 -4.12 30.87 -16.03
C ASP A 6 -5.27 31.34 -15.13
N GLN A 7 -6.07 30.38 -14.65
CA GLN A 7 -7.11 30.61 -13.66
C GLN A 7 -6.78 29.82 -12.40
N THR A 8 -6.76 30.50 -11.26
CA THR A 8 -6.64 29.82 -9.96
C THR A 8 -7.99 29.19 -9.61
N ILE A 9 -8.00 27.88 -9.41
CA ILE A 9 -9.20 27.12 -9.03
C ILE A 9 -9.06 26.69 -7.57
N PHE A 10 -10.12 26.91 -6.78
CA PHE A 10 -10.19 26.45 -5.40
C PHE A 10 -10.79 25.05 -5.33
N ILE A 11 -10.06 24.09 -4.73
CA ILE A 11 -10.47 22.67 -4.62
C ILE A 11 -10.88 22.31 -3.17
N GLY A 12 -10.58 23.18 -2.20
CA GLY A 12 -10.86 22.97 -0.78
C GLY A 12 -9.68 23.37 0.10
N ASN A 13 -9.85 23.18 1.41
CA ASN A 13 -8.82 23.45 2.42
C ASN A 13 -8.26 22.15 2.98
N ILE A 14 -6.93 22.09 3.13
CA ILE A 14 -6.24 20.99 3.80
C ILE A 14 -6.00 21.40 5.27
N PRO A 15 -6.38 20.58 6.26
CA PRO A 15 -6.11 20.88 7.66
C PRO A 15 -4.60 20.86 7.93
N LEU A 16 -4.07 21.99 8.40
CA LEU A 16 -2.64 22.14 8.70
C LEU A 16 -2.32 21.65 10.11
N MET A 17 -1.11 21.10 10.25
CA MET A 17 -0.57 20.68 11.54
C MET A 17 -0.07 21.90 12.32
N ASN A 18 -0.39 21.96 13.61
CA ASN A 18 0.13 22.98 14.51
C ASN A 18 1.49 22.57 15.11
N SER A 19 2.07 23.44 15.92
CA SER A 19 3.34 23.19 16.61
C SER A 19 3.27 22.07 17.66
N LEU A 20 2.08 21.56 17.98
CA LEU A 20 1.84 20.44 18.88
C LEU A 20 1.61 19.13 18.11
N GLU A 21 1.95 19.07 16.82
CA GLU A 21 1.81 17.89 15.96
C GLU A 21 0.36 17.37 15.82
N THR A 22 -0.61 18.27 15.99
CA THR A 22 -2.04 17.96 15.85
C THR A 22 -2.66 18.82 14.75
N SER A 23 -3.69 18.29 14.10
CA SER A 23 -4.53 19.02 13.14
C SER A 23 -5.93 19.22 13.72
N ILE A 24 -6.54 20.38 13.50
CA ILE A 24 -7.90 20.66 13.94
C ILE A 24 -8.87 20.30 12.81
N VAL A 25 -9.78 19.35 13.08
CA VAL A 25 -10.82 18.94 12.12
C VAL A 25 -12.17 19.04 12.82
N ASN A 26 -13.05 19.92 12.32
CA ASN A 26 -14.37 20.21 12.91
C ASN A 26 -14.30 20.64 14.39
N GLY A 27 -13.30 21.43 14.76
CA GLY A 27 -13.11 21.94 16.14
C GLY A 27 -12.50 20.93 17.11
N ILE A 28 -12.09 19.74 16.63
CA ILE A 28 -11.50 18.68 17.46
C ILE A 28 -10.06 18.44 17.02
N TYR A 29 -9.15 18.31 18.00
CA TYR A 29 -7.76 17.93 17.76
C TYR A 29 -7.68 16.48 17.28
N ARG A 30 -6.96 16.27 16.17
CA ARG A 30 -6.69 14.96 15.60
C ARG A 30 -5.19 14.80 15.38
N ILE A 31 -4.72 13.58 15.55
CA ILE A 31 -3.33 13.19 15.28
C ILE A 31 -3.38 12.14 14.18
N VAL A 32 -2.51 12.29 13.18
CA VAL A 32 -2.30 11.27 12.15
C VAL A 32 -1.17 10.36 12.64
N ILE A 33 -1.42 9.06 12.68
CA ILE A 33 -0.43 8.06 13.07
C ILE A 33 0.16 7.39 11.84
N ASN A 34 1.44 7.04 11.92
CA ASN A 34 2.11 6.28 10.87
C ASN A 34 1.54 4.85 10.80
N GLN A 35 1.24 4.40 9.59
CA GLN A 35 0.86 3.02 9.33
C GLN A 35 2.11 2.17 9.07
N ILE A 36 2.14 0.95 9.58
CA ILE A 36 3.15 -0.05 9.23
C ILE A 36 2.47 -1.06 8.30
N LEU A 37 2.89 -1.04 7.03
CA LEU A 37 2.36 -1.92 5.98
C LEU A 37 3.50 -2.72 5.34
N GLN A 38 3.18 -3.90 4.82
CA GLN A 38 4.11 -4.68 4.00
C GLN A 38 4.45 -3.90 2.73
N THR A 39 5.75 -3.83 2.41
CA THR A 39 6.20 -3.14 1.20
C THR A 39 5.76 -3.89 -0.06
N PRO A 40 5.50 -3.17 -1.16
CA PRO A 40 5.26 -3.78 -2.45
C PRO A 40 6.56 -4.37 -2.98
N ASP A 41 6.59 -5.70 -3.05
CA ASP A 41 7.74 -6.48 -3.47
C ASP A 41 7.31 -7.93 -3.79
N ILE A 42 8.26 -8.76 -4.18
CA ILE A 42 8.13 -10.19 -4.35
C ILE A 42 8.63 -10.91 -3.09
N TYR A 43 7.76 -11.68 -2.46
CA TYR A 43 8.06 -12.48 -1.28
C TYR A 43 8.04 -13.96 -1.60
N TYR A 44 9.01 -14.70 -1.05
CA TYR A 44 9.08 -16.14 -1.16
C TYR A 44 8.86 -16.79 0.22
N ARG A 45 8.04 -17.85 0.25
CA ARG A 45 7.82 -18.68 1.42
C ARG A 45 7.91 -20.16 1.05
N SER A 46 8.41 -20.97 1.98
CA SER A 46 8.31 -22.43 1.90
C SER A 46 7.64 -22.99 3.15
N GLU A 47 6.69 -23.90 2.98
CA GLU A 47 6.01 -24.60 4.07
C GLU A 47 6.18 -26.12 3.90
N LEU A 48 6.41 -26.84 5.00
CA LEU A 48 6.57 -28.30 4.98
C LEU A 48 5.23 -28.96 5.30
N GLU A 49 4.68 -29.71 4.36
CA GLU A 49 3.46 -30.47 4.57
C GLU A 49 3.69 -31.68 5.47
N HIS A 50 2.61 -32.19 6.07
CA HIS A 50 2.62 -33.35 6.98
C HIS A 50 3.20 -34.64 6.37
N ASN A 51 3.23 -34.74 5.04
CA ASN A 51 3.80 -35.87 4.32
C ASN A 51 5.27 -35.66 3.91
N GLY A 52 5.91 -34.59 4.39
CA GLY A 52 7.32 -34.27 4.15
C GLY A 52 7.60 -33.52 2.84
N ILE A 53 6.57 -33.07 2.11
CA ILE A 53 6.77 -32.34 0.85
C ILE A 53 6.76 -30.83 1.12
N SER A 54 7.75 -30.12 0.56
CA SER A 54 7.81 -28.66 0.65
C SER A 54 6.97 -28.00 -0.45
N ILE A 55 6.08 -27.09 -0.05
CA ILE A 55 5.37 -26.18 -0.96
C ILE A 55 6.13 -24.86 -0.99
N TYR A 56 6.36 -24.33 -2.19
CA TYR A 56 7.00 -23.03 -2.40
C TYR A 56 6.00 -22.05 -2.98
N THR A 57 5.88 -20.89 -2.34
CA THR A 57 4.94 -19.85 -2.69
C THR A 57 5.67 -18.55 -2.99
N GLY A 58 5.43 -17.99 -4.18
CA GLY A 58 5.83 -16.64 -4.56
C GLY A 58 4.64 -15.70 -4.50
N THR A 59 4.71 -14.65 -3.70
CA THR A 59 3.69 -13.60 -3.62
C THR A 59 4.21 -12.31 -4.24
N ILE A 60 3.46 -11.75 -5.18
CA ILE A 60 3.74 -10.45 -5.79
C ILE A 60 2.75 -9.43 -5.25
N ILE A 61 3.25 -8.37 -4.62
CA ILE A 61 2.46 -7.26 -4.08
C ILE A 61 2.81 -6.00 -4.86
N SER A 62 1.82 -5.42 -5.53
CA SER A 62 1.99 -4.17 -6.31
C SER A 62 1.67 -2.94 -5.47
N ASP A 63 2.36 -1.82 -5.70
CA ASP A 63 2.13 -0.53 -5.01
C ASP A 63 0.68 -0.02 -5.14
N TRP A 64 0.07 -0.19 -6.30
CA TRP A 64 -1.25 0.34 -6.65
C TRP A 64 -2.09 -0.70 -7.41
N GLY A 65 -2.07 -1.95 -6.96
CA GLY A 65 -2.66 -3.05 -7.72
C GLY A 65 -3.09 -4.25 -6.88
N GLY A 66 -3.22 -5.39 -7.56
CA GLY A 66 -3.63 -6.64 -6.93
C GLY A 66 -2.48 -7.38 -6.24
N ARG A 67 -2.86 -8.41 -5.49
CA ARG A 67 -1.96 -9.43 -4.95
C ARG A 67 -2.08 -10.67 -5.80
N SER A 68 -0.95 -11.19 -6.26
CA SER A 68 -0.89 -12.45 -7.01
C SER A 68 -0.03 -13.45 -6.26
N GLU A 69 -0.52 -14.69 -6.18
CA GLU A 69 0.14 -15.77 -5.47
C GLU A 69 0.36 -16.93 -6.44
N LEU A 70 1.60 -17.43 -6.47
CA LEU A 70 2.04 -18.52 -7.33
C LEU A 70 2.56 -19.64 -6.43
N GLU A 71 2.01 -20.84 -6.60
CA GLU A 71 2.40 -22.01 -5.84
C GLU A 71 3.02 -23.05 -6.76
N ILE A 72 4.14 -23.64 -6.34
CA ILE A 72 4.73 -24.79 -7.05
C ILE A 72 4.17 -26.07 -6.44
N ASN A 73 3.31 -26.76 -7.18
CA ASN A 73 2.74 -28.04 -6.77
C ASN A 73 3.83 -29.14 -6.78
N ARG A 74 3.56 -30.26 -6.09
CA ARG A 74 4.37 -31.50 -6.03
C ARG A 74 4.86 -32.04 -7.37
N LYS A 75 4.19 -31.71 -8.48
CA LYS A 75 4.62 -32.06 -9.85
C LYS A 75 5.59 -31.04 -10.48
N ALA A 76 6.12 -30.10 -9.70
CA ALA A 76 6.90 -28.95 -10.14
C ALA A 76 6.17 -28.10 -11.21
N ARG A 77 4.85 -27.92 -11.05
CA ARG A 77 4.02 -27.10 -11.94
C ARG A 77 3.50 -25.89 -11.19
N ILE A 78 3.47 -24.76 -11.90
CA ILE A 78 2.81 -23.51 -11.50
C ILE A 78 1.34 -23.61 -11.87
#